data_AF-A0A7G8W1F8-F1
#
_entry.id   AF-A0A7G8W1F8-F1
#
_cell.length_a   1.000
_cell.length_b   1.000
_cell.length_c   1.000
_cell.angle_alpha   90.00
_cell.angle_beta   90.00
_cell.angle_gamma   90.00
#
_symmetry.space_group_name_H-M   'P 1'
#
loop_
_entity.id
_entity.type
_entity.pdbx_description
1 polymer ?
#
loop_
_entity_poly.entity_id
_entity_poly.type
_entity_poly.pdbx_seq_one_letter_code
_entity_poly.pdbx_strand_id
1 'polypeptide(L)'
;MTATVFTEWNTEIPDTEQDAALHEAFATFALDVVAQTMPAFFDFLNANDAQVVAGLHIFSYSTPAAPEVWVDVPAMANRLNFLPWAEPHETAH
;
A
#
# COMPACT_ATOMS: atom_id res chain seq x y z
N MET A 1 -8.77 13.06 -9.26
CA MET A 1 -7.44 13.02 -8.61
C MET A 1 -7.38 11.72 -7.84
N THR A 2 -6.31 10.95 -8.00
CA THR A 2 -6.16 9.56 -7.54
C THR A 2 -4.91 9.45 -6.67
N ALA A 3 -5.06 9.02 -5.41
CA ALA A 3 -3.92 8.72 -4.54
C ALA A 3 -3.02 7.66 -5.20
N THR A 4 -1.69 7.81 -5.04
CA THR A 4 -0.71 6.89 -5.63
C THR A 4 -0.18 5.94 -4.56
N VAL A 5 -0.35 4.63 -4.75
CA VAL A 5 0.15 3.59 -3.84
C VAL A 5 1.38 2.93 -4.43
N PHE A 6 2.46 2.98 -3.66
CA PHE A 6 3.68 2.22 -3.82
C PHE A 6 3.61 1.00 -2.90
N THR A 7 4.13 -0.13 -3.35
CA THR A 7 4.26 -1.30 -2.51
C THR A 7 5.70 -1.43 -2.02
N GLU A 8 5.93 -2.06 -0.87
CA GLU A 8 7.30 -2.36 -0.39
C GLU A 8 8.12 -3.18 -1.42
N TRP A 9 7.41 -3.92 -2.26
CA TRP A 9 7.90 -4.72 -3.39
C TRP A 9 8.46 -3.88 -4.54
N ASN A 10 8.18 -2.58 -4.56
CA ASN A 10 8.66 -1.65 -5.58
C ASN A 10 10.14 -1.25 -5.36
N THR A 11 10.84 -1.93 -4.45
CA THR A 11 12.25 -1.69 -4.12
C THR A 11 13.12 -2.70 -4.89
N GLU A 12 13.65 -2.29 -6.05
CA GLU A 12 14.64 -2.96 -6.92
C GLU A 12 14.91 -4.47 -6.66
N ILE A 13 13.90 -5.31 -6.84
CA ILE A 13 14.10 -6.73 -7.21
C ILE A 13 14.05 -6.75 -8.74
N PRO A 14 14.86 -7.56 -9.46
CA PRO A 14 14.78 -7.62 -10.92
C PRO A 14 13.37 -8.07 -11.36
N ASP A 15 12.52 -7.09 -11.66
CA ASP A 15 11.11 -7.30 -12.01
C ASP A 15 11.03 -8.23 -13.23
N THR A 16 10.38 -9.38 -13.05
CA THR A 16 9.78 -10.07 -14.19
C THR A 16 8.45 -9.36 -14.51
N GLU A 17 7.98 -9.38 -15.77
CA GLU A 17 6.69 -8.77 -16.13
C GLU A 17 5.51 -9.30 -15.28
N GLN A 18 5.65 -10.48 -14.69
CA GLN A 18 4.69 -11.10 -13.78
C GLN A 18 4.63 -10.38 -12.41
N ASP A 19 5.75 -9.87 -11.91
CA ASP A 19 5.84 -9.20 -10.61
C ASP A 19 5.18 -7.82 -10.67
N ALA A 20 5.39 -7.07 -11.75
CA ALA A 20 4.75 -5.77 -11.97
C ALA A 20 3.20 -5.85 -11.99
N ALA A 21 2.64 -6.89 -12.62
CA ALA A 21 1.19 -7.11 -12.66
C ALA A 21 0.63 -7.47 -11.26
N LEU A 22 1.39 -8.23 -10.46
CA LEU A 22 1.05 -8.54 -9.08
C LEU A 22 1.11 -7.29 -8.18
N HIS A 23 2.10 -6.42 -8.40
CA HIS A 23 2.23 -5.15 -7.70
C HIS A 23 1.04 -4.22 -7.97
N GLU A 24 0.64 -4.08 -9.24
CA GLU A 24 -0.52 -3.26 -9.62
C GLU A 24 -1.83 -3.81 -9.05
N ALA A 25 -2.00 -5.14 -9.08
CA ALA A 25 -3.17 -5.80 -8.49
C ALA A 25 -3.24 -5.60 -6.97
N PHE A 26 -2.11 -5.70 -6.27
CA PHE A 26 -2.04 -5.45 -4.83
C PHE A 26 -2.32 -3.98 -4.49
N ALA A 27 -1.72 -3.04 -5.23
CA ALA A 27 -1.94 -1.61 -5.03
C ALA A 27 -3.41 -1.23 -5.20
N THR A 28 -4.06 -1.78 -6.24
CA THR A 28 -5.50 -1.60 -6.48
C THR A 28 -6.33 -2.17 -5.33
N PHE A 29 -6.03 -3.40 -4.90
CA PHE A 29 -6.72 -4.01 -3.77
C PHE A 29 -6.57 -3.19 -2.47
N ALA A 30 -5.36 -2.72 -2.17
CA ALA A 30 -5.10 -1.92 -0.99
C ALA A 30 -5.93 -0.63 -0.98
N LEU A 31 -6.03 0.05 -2.13
CA LEU A 31 -6.91 1.21 -2.29
C LEU A 31 -8.38 0.86 -2.08
N ASP A 32 -8.86 -0.24 -2.65
CA ASP A 32 -10.24 -0.69 -2.49
C ASP A 32 -10.58 -0.98 -1.02
N VAL A 33 -9.67 -1.63 -0.28
CA VAL A 33 -9.85 -1.88 1.15
C VAL A 33 -9.89 -0.58 1.94
N VAL A 34 -9.01 0.38 1.62
CA VAL A 34 -9.02 1.70 2.29
C VAL A 34 -10.32 2.44 2.01
N ALA A 35 -10.77 2.46 0.75
CA ALA A 35 -12.02 3.10 0.34
C ALA A 35 -13.25 2.49 1.03
N GLN A 36 -13.29 1.17 1.20
CA GLN A 36 -14.41 0.48 1.83
C GLN A 36 -14.40 0.59 3.36
N THR A 37 -13.22 0.53 3.99
CA THR A 37 -13.12 0.42 5.46
C THR A 37 -12.92 1.76 6.16
N MET A 38 -12.30 2.72 5.49
CA MET A 38 -12.03 4.07 6.01
C MET A 38 -12.28 5.13 4.92
N PRO A 39 -13.53 5.30 4.46
CA PRO A 39 -13.85 6.18 3.32
C PRO A 39 -13.41 7.63 3.54
N ALA A 40 -13.59 8.19 4.74
CA ALA A 40 -13.13 9.54 5.05
C ALA A 40 -11.60 9.69 5.00
N PHE A 41 -10.86 8.62 5.31
CA PHE A 41 -9.40 8.60 5.20
C PHE A 41 -8.97 8.48 3.74
N PHE A 42 -9.67 7.68 2.94
CA PHE A 42 -9.47 7.62 1.49
C PHE A 42 -9.68 9.00 0.84
N ASP A 43 -10.74 9.71 1.21
CA ASP A 43 -11.01 11.07 0.74
C ASP A 43 -9.89 12.03 1.15
N PHE A 44 -9.39 11.90 2.38
CA PHE A 44 -8.23 12.68 2.85
C PHE A 44 -6.98 12.41 2.00
N LEU A 45 -6.64 11.15 1.71
CA LEU A 45 -5.49 10.79 0.89
C LEU A 45 -5.61 11.39 -0.52
N ASN A 46 -6.80 11.32 -1.13
CA ASN A 46 -7.05 11.89 -2.45
C ASN A 46 -7.00 13.43 -2.44
N ALA A 47 -7.58 14.07 -1.43
CA ALA A 47 -7.61 15.54 -1.33
C ALA A 47 -6.21 16.15 -1.10
N ASN A 48 -5.26 15.35 -0.62
CA ASN A 48 -3.90 15.78 -0.32
C ASN A 48 -2.86 15.21 -1.29
N ASP A 49 -3.26 14.61 -2.43
CA ASP A 49 -2.35 13.95 -3.38
C ASP A 49 -1.31 13.06 -2.67
N ALA A 50 -1.78 12.28 -1.69
CA ALA A 50 -0.91 11.51 -0.82
C ALA A 50 -0.23 10.36 -1.58
N GLN A 51 1.02 10.12 -1.21
CA GLN A 51 1.74 8.90 -1.55
C GLN A 51 1.50 7.88 -0.44
N VAL A 52 1.24 6.64 -0.81
CA VAL A 52 1.01 5.55 0.14
C VAL A 52 2.08 4.49 -0.09
N VAL A 53 2.62 3.93 0.98
CA VAL A 53 3.40 2.70 0.94
C VAL A 53 2.57 1.61 1.61
N ALA A 54 2.34 0.50 0.90
CA ALA A 54 1.56 -0.63 1.41
C ALA A 54 2.30 -1.95 1.21
N GLY A 55 2.13 -2.88 2.13
CA GLY A 55 2.80 -4.18 2.08
C GLY A 55 2.29 -5.10 3.18
N LEU A 56 3.00 -6.19 3.40
CA LEU A 56 2.74 -7.09 4.51
C LEU A 56 3.06 -6.37 5.81
N HIS A 57 2.07 -6.23 6.70
CA HIS A 57 2.21 -5.54 7.98
C HIS A 57 2.56 -4.05 7.91
N ILE A 58 2.59 -3.45 6.72
CA ILE A 58 2.89 -2.04 6.52
C ILE A 58 1.80 -1.33 5.73
N PHE A 59 1.40 -0.17 6.25
CA PHE A 59 0.61 0.81 5.52
C PHE A 59 0.96 2.18 6.07
N SER A 60 1.56 3.01 5.24
CA SER A 60 2.01 4.35 5.63
C SER A 60 1.73 5.33 4.52
N TYR A 61 1.60 6.61 4.83
CA TYR A 61 1.40 7.64 3.82
C TYR A 61 2.28 8.87 4.06
N SER A 62 2.56 9.59 2.99
CA SER A 62 3.20 10.90 2.99
C SER A 62 2.36 11.86 2.15
N THR A 63 2.41 13.15 2.49
CA THR A 63 1.69 14.20 1.74
C THR A 63 2.67 15.22 1.19
N PRO A 64 2.37 15.91 0.09
CA PRO A 64 3.23 16.97 -0.45
C PRO A 64 3.47 18.13 0.53
N ALA A 65 2.59 18.32 1.53
CA ALA A 65 2.75 19.32 2.58
C ALA A 65 3.85 18.95 3.60
N ALA A 66 4.15 17.66 3.75
CA ALA A 66 5.19 17.13 4.62
C ALA A 66 5.92 15.99 3.87
N PRO A 67 6.68 16.32 2.81
CA PRO A 67 7.37 15.32 2.02
C PRO A 67 8.39 14.58 2.89
N GLU A 68 8.61 13.29 2.61
CA GLU A 68 9.53 12.40 3.35
C GLU A 68 9.12 12.07 4.80
N VAL A 69 8.07 12.71 5.32
CA VAL A 69 7.44 12.30 6.57
C VAL A 69 6.39 11.25 6.27
N TRP A 70 6.64 10.03 6.75
CA TRP A 70 5.71 8.91 6.63
C TRP A 70 4.93 8.73 7.92
N VAL A 71 3.62 8.63 7.79
CA VAL A 71 2.69 8.39 8.90
C VAL A 71 2.11 6.99 8.75
N ASP A 72 2.35 6.17 9.76
CA ASP A 72 1.86 4.79 9.79
C ASP A 72 0.37 4.73 10.11
N VAL A 73 -0.32 3.77 9.49
CA VAL A 73 -1.73 3.46 9.73
C VAL A 73 -1.85 1.98 10.12
N PRO A 74 -1.53 1.61 11.39
CA PRO A 74 -1.51 0.21 11.82
C PRO A 74 -2.86 -0.49 11.65
N ALA A 75 -3.96 0.25 11.79
CA ALA A 75 -5.30 -0.28 11.57
C ALA A 75 -5.51 -0.76 10.13
N MET A 76 -4.83 -0.16 9.15
CA MET A 76 -4.91 -0.56 7.75
C MET A 76 -3.96 -1.70 7.43
N ALA A 77 -2.73 -1.65 7.93
CA ALA A 77 -1.78 -2.76 7.86
C ALA A 77 -2.41 -4.07 8.33
N ASN A 78 -3.10 -4.06 9.48
CA ASN A 78 -3.80 -5.22 10.02
C ASN A 78 -4.91 -5.78 9.11
N ARG A 79 -5.51 -4.96 8.25
CA ARG A 79 -6.55 -5.39 7.30
C ARG A 79 -5.95 -6.02 6.05
N LEU A 80 -4.79 -5.54 5.62
CA LEU A 80 -4.06 -6.08 4.47
C LEU A 80 -3.29 -7.37 4.80
N ASN A 81 -3.01 -7.63 6.09
CA ASN A 81 -2.33 -8.84 6.58
C ASN A 81 -3.02 -10.17 6.26
N PHE A 82 -4.29 -10.17 5.86
CA PHE A 82 -5.05 -11.40 5.58
C PHE A 82 -5.00 -11.81 4.10
N LEU A 83 -4.19 -11.14 3.29
CA LEU A 83 -4.09 -11.42 1.86
C LEU A 83 -3.25 -12.68 1.59
N PRO A 84 -3.81 -13.69 0.91
CA PRO A 84 -3.11 -14.95 0.63
C PRO A 84 -2.01 -14.83 -0.46
N TRP A 85 -1.88 -13.68 -1.12
CA TRP A 85 -0.82 -13.41 -2.11
C TRP A 85 0.47 -12.88 -1.49
N ALA A 86 0.46 -12.61 -0.18
CA ALA A 86 1.67 -12.63 0.60
C ALA A 86 2.08 -14.08 0.76
N GLU A 87 2.67 -14.69 -0.27
CA GLU A 87 3.00 -16.10 -0.19
C GLU A 87 4.00 -16.35 0.95
N PRO A 88 3.72 -17.31 1.86
CA PRO A 88 4.53 -17.60 3.04
C PRO A 88 5.91 -18.24 2.74
N HIS A 89 6.34 -18.32 1.49
CA HIS A 89 7.61 -18.99 1.13
C HIS A 89 8.86 -18.15 1.49
N GLU A 90 8.70 -16.89 1.86
CA GLU A 90 9.78 -16.04 2.42
C GLU A 90 9.70 -15.88 3.94
N THR A 91 8.84 -16.65 4.61
CA THR A 91 8.95 -16.81 6.06
C THR A 91 10.19 -17.65 6.35
N ALA A 92 11.33 -17.01 6.61
CA ALA A 92 12.48 -17.70 7.16
C ALA A 92 12.06 -18.37 8.48
N HIS A 93 12.21 -19.70 8.56
CA HIS A 93 12.12 -20.46 9.80
C HIS A 93 13.15 -20.01 10.84
#